data_AF-A0A960VB51-F1
#
_entry.id   AF-A0A960VB51-F1
#
_cell.length_a   1.000
_cell.length_b   1.000
_cell.length_c   1.000
_cell.angle_alpha   90.00
_cell.angle_beta   90.00
_cell.angle_gamma   90.00
#
_symmetry.space_group_name_H-M   'P 1'
#
loop_
_entity.id
_entity.type
_entity.pdbx_description
1 polymer ?
#
loop_
_entity_poly.entity_id
_entity_poly.type
_entity_poly.pdbx_seq_one_letter_code
_entity_poly.pdbx_strand_id
1 'polypeptide(L)'
;MKHILISLIFYLFIGFQIFAEPIILNEKEFTTGNSFSITWETPEEILHPENYQWKEFTGKKIFKSTSNIPYYIVRYKNKDLTNLKNPALMVRKNGFVLKVYSNKEKIFQYSDNSQFKPGQFTGWPTHIIPISKNNQDEYIYFYLYTKMDVLLPTIVIDEEIKLIENIFLTNLPPFIITGISLFLGLGFLIAFFLRRDDFMYLSLFTFFTGIGIWLFQINPISEYFITPSPWKLRVEYFALYMSPVGALLFIESVLPSRLNVILRTLRYFFLIYTIASFSLDFAGIFPLWKTLIPFDIFLLFSIFIFMILIIYGTIKGKWEARLLTIGLVTLVGFAIHDILVVIGVLQTPD
;
A
#
# COMPACT_ATOMS: atom_id res chain seq x y z
N MET A 1 33.15 1.87 -7.93
CA MET A 1 32.19 2.68 -7.14
C MET A 1 31.36 3.65 -8.00
N LYS A 2 31.97 4.53 -8.83
CA LYS A 2 31.22 5.45 -9.72
C LYS A 2 30.22 4.79 -10.68
N HIS A 3 30.58 3.67 -11.32
CA HIS A 3 29.70 2.99 -12.30
C HIS A 3 28.50 2.25 -11.67
N ILE A 4 28.64 1.81 -10.42
CA ILE A 4 27.56 1.13 -9.67
C ILE A 4 26.49 2.13 -9.24
N LEU A 5 26.91 3.32 -8.80
CA LEU A 5 26.00 4.39 -8.34
C LEU A 5 25.17 4.99 -9.49
N ILE A 6 25.80 5.18 -10.66
CA ILE A 6 25.10 5.67 -11.87
C ILE A 6 24.08 4.64 -12.36
N SER A 7 24.41 3.35 -12.30
CA SER A 7 23.46 2.28 -12.63
C SER A 7 22.29 2.27 -11.64
N LEU A 8 22.55 2.44 -10.33
CA LEU A 8 21.52 2.46 -9.29
C LEU A 8 20.46 3.57 -9.51
N ILE A 9 20.92 4.77 -9.88
CA ILE A 9 20.06 5.92 -10.15
C ILE A 9 19.24 5.69 -11.43
N PHE A 10 19.84 5.08 -12.45
CA PHE A 10 19.14 4.75 -13.71
C PHE A 10 18.07 3.67 -13.51
N TYR A 11 18.33 2.68 -12.65
CA TYR A 11 17.34 1.64 -12.31
C TYR A 11 16.18 2.16 -11.45
N LEU A 12 16.44 3.12 -10.54
CA LEU A 12 15.39 3.84 -9.81
C LEU A 12 14.49 4.67 -10.76
N PHE A 13 15.06 5.19 -11.85
CA PHE A 13 14.36 6.01 -12.85
C PHE A 13 13.40 5.20 -13.72
N ILE A 14 13.78 3.98 -14.10
CA ILE A 14 12.97 3.11 -14.99
C ILE A 14 11.84 2.41 -14.22
N GLY A 15 12.06 2.12 -12.94
CA GLY A 15 11.09 1.41 -12.12
C GLY A 15 9.77 2.14 -11.84
N PHE A 16 9.75 3.47 -12.01
CA PHE A 16 8.61 4.31 -11.61
C PHE A 16 7.63 4.65 -12.75
N GLN A 17 7.92 4.31 -14.01
CA GLN A 17 7.21 4.89 -15.17
C GLN A 17 6.25 3.98 -15.92
N ILE A 18 5.82 2.83 -15.37
CA ILE A 18 4.93 1.92 -16.10
C ILE A 18 3.70 1.60 -15.26
N PHE A 19 2.68 2.45 -15.36
CA PHE A 19 1.31 2.09 -15.01
C PHE A 19 0.54 1.90 -16.32
N ALA A 20 0.33 0.65 -16.71
CA ALA A 20 -0.67 0.30 -17.70
C ALA A 20 -2.04 0.42 -17.03
N GLU A 21 -2.92 1.23 -17.58
CA GLU A 21 -4.32 1.35 -17.15
C GLU A 21 -5.09 0.08 -17.49
N PRO A 22 -5.63 -0.65 -16.51
CA PRO A 22 -6.71 -1.59 -16.78
C PRO A 22 -7.98 -0.82 -17.12
N ILE A 23 -8.85 -1.42 -17.92
CA ILE A 23 -10.22 -0.93 -18.17
C ILE A 23 -10.92 -0.73 -16.81
N ILE A 24 -11.10 0.53 -16.42
CA ILE A 24 -11.82 0.93 -15.22
C ILE A 24 -13.32 0.90 -15.55
N LEU A 25 -14.11 0.16 -14.78
CA LEU A 25 -15.56 0.17 -14.94
C LEU A 25 -16.11 1.56 -14.62
N ASN A 26 -16.67 2.22 -15.64
CA ASN A 26 -17.11 3.61 -15.60
C ASN A 26 -18.57 3.79 -15.13
N GLU A 27 -19.38 2.74 -15.05
CA GLU A 27 -20.79 2.83 -14.62
C GLU A 27 -21.01 2.04 -13.32
N LYS A 28 -21.06 2.75 -12.18
CA LYS A 28 -21.31 2.17 -10.86
C LYS A 28 -22.49 2.86 -10.19
N GLU A 29 -23.35 2.09 -9.55
CA GLU A 29 -24.41 2.62 -8.69
C GLU A 29 -24.17 2.21 -7.23
N PHE A 30 -24.31 3.16 -6.30
CA PHE A 30 -24.13 2.90 -4.87
C PHE A 30 -25.28 3.48 -4.05
N THR A 31 -25.48 2.93 -2.85
CA THR A 31 -26.39 3.49 -1.84
C THR A 31 -25.77 3.41 -0.43
N THR A 32 -26.30 4.21 0.49
CA THR A 32 -25.84 4.31 1.89
C THR A 32 -27.03 4.12 2.82
N GLY A 33 -26.88 3.31 3.88
CA GLY A 33 -27.93 3.11 4.90
C GLY A 33 -27.51 3.68 6.27
N ASN A 34 -28.42 4.39 6.94
CA ASN A 34 -28.24 4.90 8.32
C ASN A 34 -29.27 4.33 9.32
N SER A 35 -30.24 3.52 8.89
CA SER A 35 -31.50 3.32 9.64
C SER A 35 -31.98 1.88 9.74
N PHE A 36 -31.08 0.90 9.81
CA PHE A 36 -31.50 -0.51 9.92
C PHE A 36 -30.61 -1.30 10.88
N SER A 37 -31.23 -1.86 11.91
CA SER A 37 -30.63 -2.78 12.87
C SER A 37 -30.42 -4.13 12.20
N ILE A 38 -29.33 -4.27 11.44
CA ILE A 38 -29.02 -5.51 10.71
C ILE A 38 -28.19 -6.44 11.60
N THR A 39 -28.73 -7.62 11.87
CA THR A 39 -28.03 -8.80 12.36
C THR A 39 -27.12 -9.37 11.27
N TRP A 40 -25.86 -9.67 11.62
CA TRP A 40 -24.74 -9.96 10.71
C TRP A 40 -24.82 -11.28 9.91
N GLU A 41 -25.89 -12.07 10.09
CA GLU A 41 -25.98 -13.43 9.58
C GLU A 41 -26.60 -13.51 8.19
N THR A 42 -27.49 -12.58 7.83
CA THR A 42 -28.07 -12.45 6.49
C THR A 42 -28.66 -11.05 6.38
N PRO A 43 -28.29 -10.22 5.40
CA PRO A 43 -29.17 -9.13 5.05
C PRO A 43 -30.38 -9.77 4.37
N GLU A 44 -31.44 -10.04 5.12
CA GLU A 44 -32.78 -10.33 4.56
C GLU A 44 -33.16 -9.25 3.52
N GLU A 45 -32.54 -8.07 3.60
CA GLU A 45 -32.73 -6.91 2.74
C GLU A 45 -31.98 -6.96 1.39
N ILE A 46 -30.99 -7.84 1.16
CA ILE A 46 -30.45 -8.08 -0.21
C ILE A 46 -31.45 -8.91 -1.05
N LEU A 47 -32.44 -9.54 -0.40
CA LEU A 47 -33.54 -10.21 -1.10
C LEU A 47 -34.50 -9.21 -1.77
N HIS A 48 -34.45 -7.91 -1.38
CA HIS A 48 -35.33 -6.82 -1.83
C HIS A 48 -34.58 -5.54 -2.27
N PRO A 49 -33.73 -5.60 -3.32
CA PRO A 49 -32.94 -4.47 -3.83
C PRO A 49 -33.79 -3.30 -4.35
N GLU A 50 -35.09 -3.51 -4.62
CA GLU A 50 -36.09 -2.51 -5.00
C GLU A 50 -36.35 -1.42 -3.94
N ASN A 51 -36.02 -1.67 -2.67
CA ASN A 51 -36.29 -0.72 -1.58
C ASN A 51 -35.21 0.37 -1.44
N TYR A 52 -34.10 0.26 -2.18
CA TYR A 52 -33.00 1.21 -2.08
C TYR A 52 -33.11 2.34 -3.10
N GLN A 53 -32.83 3.57 -2.65
CA GLN A 53 -32.56 4.68 -3.56
C GLN A 53 -31.12 4.58 -4.05
N TRP A 54 -30.96 4.10 -5.28
CA TRP A 54 -29.67 3.98 -5.95
C TRP A 54 -29.21 5.33 -6.49
N LYS A 55 -27.92 5.63 -6.34
CA LYS A 55 -27.28 6.80 -6.94
C LYS A 55 -26.19 6.33 -7.89
N GLU A 56 -26.30 6.73 -9.14
CA GLU A 56 -25.21 6.57 -10.11
C GLU A 56 -23.99 7.38 -9.66
N PHE A 57 -22.82 6.83 -9.94
CA PHE A 57 -21.55 7.43 -9.61
C PHE A 57 -20.50 7.17 -10.67
N THR A 58 -19.96 8.26 -11.19
CA THR A 58 -18.82 8.29 -12.08
C THR A 58 -17.66 8.99 -11.34
N GLY A 59 -16.55 8.28 -11.14
CA GLY A 59 -15.31 8.85 -10.57
C GLY A 59 -14.72 8.12 -9.36
N LYS A 60 -13.85 8.81 -8.61
CA LYS A 60 -13.22 8.31 -7.37
C LYS A 60 -13.97 8.87 -6.15
N LYS A 61 -14.60 8.01 -5.35
CA LYS A 61 -15.23 8.41 -4.07
C LYS A 61 -14.42 7.91 -2.90
N ILE A 62 -14.17 8.79 -1.94
CA ILE A 62 -13.69 8.41 -0.62
C ILE A 62 -14.91 8.03 0.22
N PHE A 63 -14.97 6.78 0.66
CA PHE A 63 -15.90 6.36 1.69
C PHE A 63 -15.36 6.82 3.03
N LYS A 64 -16.11 7.69 3.70
CA LYS A 64 -15.75 8.17 5.02
C LYS A 64 -16.27 7.20 6.07
N SER A 65 -15.39 6.74 6.94
CA SER A 65 -15.79 6.06 8.15
C SER A 65 -16.42 7.08 9.09
N THR A 66 -17.73 7.24 8.96
CA THR A 66 -18.53 8.02 9.90
C THR A 66 -19.32 7.06 10.77
N SER A 67 -19.47 7.40 12.06
CA SER A 67 -20.29 6.63 13.01
C SER A 67 -21.72 6.37 12.54
N ASN A 68 -22.20 7.18 11.58
CA ASN A 68 -23.58 7.14 11.10
C ASN A 68 -23.79 6.25 9.86
N ILE A 69 -22.73 5.91 9.10
CA ILE A 69 -22.84 5.03 7.91
C ILE A 69 -22.04 3.75 8.18
N PRO A 70 -22.68 2.68 8.67
CA PRO A 70 -21.99 1.45 8.96
C PRO A 70 -21.52 0.73 7.69
N TYR A 71 -22.27 0.76 6.58
CA TYR A 71 -21.96 -0.03 5.39
C TYR A 71 -22.32 0.67 4.08
N TYR A 72 -21.71 0.19 3.00
CA TYR A 72 -22.00 0.59 1.63
C TYR A 72 -22.46 -0.62 0.83
N ILE A 73 -23.51 -0.41 0.02
CA ILE A 73 -23.96 -1.39 -0.96
C ILE A 73 -23.68 -0.81 -2.34
N VAL A 74 -22.91 -1.55 -3.14
CA VAL A 74 -22.61 -1.22 -4.53
C VAL A 74 -23.21 -2.30 -5.41
N ARG A 75 -23.86 -1.92 -6.50
CA ARG A 75 -24.34 -2.88 -7.50
C ARG A 75 -23.68 -2.65 -8.85
N TYR A 76 -23.47 -3.73 -9.58
CA TYR A 76 -22.90 -3.70 -10.93
C TYR A 76 -23.76 -4.52 -11.88
N LYS A 77 -23.96 -4.01 -13.11
CA LYS A 77 -24.86 -4.59 -14.10
C LYS A 77 -24.20 -5.71 -14.89
N ASN A 78 -24.82 -6.88 -14.94
CA ASN A 78 -24.31 -8.14 -15.51
C ASN A 78 -24.19 -8.14 -17.07
N LYS A 79 -24.43 -7.02 -17.76
CA LYS A 79 -24.44 -6.97 -19.23
C LYS A 79 -23.10 -7.33 -19.89
N ASP A 80 -21.98 -7.16 -19.18
CA ASP A 80 -20.64 -7.39 -19.74
C ASP A 80 -20.15 -8.85 -19.59
N LEU A 81 -20.87 -9.71 -18.87
CA LEU A 81 -20.41 -11.06 -18.51
C LEU A 81 -20.75 -12.14 -19.56
N THR A 82 -21.72 -11.91 -20.44
CA THR A 82 -22.22 -12.93 -21.39
C THR A 82 -21.21 -13.33 -22.45
N ASN A 83 -20.22 -12.48 -22.73
CA ASN A 83 -19.22 -12.70 -23.79
C ASN A 83 -17.89 -13.27 -23.28
N LEU A 84 -17.69 -13.38 -21.96
CA LEU A 84 -16.40 -13.75 -21.36
C LEU A 84 -16.27 -15.26 -21.14
N LYS A 85 -15.09 -15.82 -21.40
CA LYS A 85 -14.76 -17.21 -21.04
C LYS A 85 -14.22 -17.25 -19.61
N ASN A 86 -14.91 -17.99 -18.73
CA ASN A 86 -14.60 -18.06 -17.29
C ASN A 86 -14.48 -16.66 -16.66
N PRO A 87 -15.60 -15.92 -16.56
CA PRO A 87 -15.56 -14.58 -16.01
C PRO A 87 -15.15 -14.63 -14.55
N ALA A 88 -14.27 -13.72 -14.17
CA ALA A 88 -13.92 -13.48 -12.80
C ALA A 88 -13.93 -11.98 -12.51
N LEU A 89 -14.01 -11.68 -11.22
CA LEU A 89 -14.09 -10.33 -10.72
C LEU A 89 -12.90 -10.06 -9.82
N MET A 90 -12.09 -9.10 -10.23
CA MET A 90 -10.97 -8.62 -9.44
C MET A 90 -11.43 -7.42 -8.60
N VAL A 91 -11.28 -7.52 -7.29
CA VAL A 91 -11.44 -6.40 -6.36
C VAL A 91 -10.07 -6.02 -5.80
N ARG A 92 -9.56 -4.85 -6.16
CA ARG A 92 -8.21 -4.38 -5.77
C ARG A 92 -8.20 -3.63 -4.43
N LYS A 93 -7.13 -3.84 -3.65
CA LYS A 93 -6.74 -3.08 -2.45
C LYS A 93 -7.88 -2.89 -1.43
N ASN A 94 -8.42 -4.00 -0.93
CA ASN A 94 -9.59 -3.95 -0.06
C ASN A 94 -9.24 -3.73 1.41
N GLY A 95 -9.50 -2.53 1.92
CA GLY A 95 -9.54 -2.25 3.37
C GLY A 95 -10.88 -2.55 4.02
N PHE A 96 -11.69 -3.41 3.41
CA PHE A 96 -13.09 -3.61 3.79
C PHE A 96 -13.31 -5.04 4.28
N VAL A 97 -14.32 -5.20 5.13
CA VAL A 97 -15.09 -6.45 5.14
C VAL A 97 -15.89 -6.46 3.85
N LEU A 98 -15.68 -7.50 3.04
CA LEU A 98 -16.30 -7.63 1.73
C LEU A 98 -17.17 -8.89 1.71
N LYS A 99 -18.43 -8.73 1.36
CA LYS A 99 -19.31 -9.86 0.99
C LYS A 99 -19.86 -9.59 -0.40
N VAL A 100 -19.79 -10.59 -1.28
CA VAL A 100 -20.28 -10.49 -2.66
C VAL A 100 -21.43 -11.45 -2.84
N TYR A 101 -22.52 -10.96 -3.42
CA TYR A 101 -23.73 -11.71 -3.67
C TYR A 101 -24.10 -11.66 -5.15
N SER A 102 -24.59 -12.79 -5.66
CA SER A 102 -25.14 -12.93 -7.01
C SER A 102 -26.26 -13.97 -6.97
N ASN A 103 -27.35 -13.75 -7.69
CA ASN A 103 -28.54 -14.62 -7.64
C ASN A 103 -29.09 -14.80 -6.22
N LYS A 104 -29.05 -13.73 -5.41
CA LYS A 104 -29.40 -13.73 -3.98
C LYS A 104 -28.58 -14.70 -3.11
N GLU A 105 -27.54 -15.33 -3.64
CA GLU A 105 -26.63 -16.21 -2.91
C GLU A 105 -25.27 -15.55 -2.67
N LYS A 106 -24.64 -15.87 -1.53
CA LYS A 106 -23.32 -15.36 -1.18
C LYS A 106 -22.25 -16.15 -1.94
N ILE A 107 -21.59 -15.51 -2.90
CA ILE A 107 -20.52 -16.13 -3.71
C ILE A 107 -19.14 -15.94 -3.11
N PHE A 108 -18.94 -14.91 -2.29
CA PHE A 108 -17.64 -14.63 -1.67
C PHE A 108 -17.78 -13.87 -0.36
N GLN A 109 -16.86 -14.14 0.57
CA GLN A 109 -16.70 -13.38 1.80
C GLN A 109 -15.22 -13.23 2.13
N TYR A 110 -14.80 -12.00 2.35
CA TYR A 110 -13.50 -11.69 2.93
C TYR A 110 -13.67 -11.05 4.31
N SER A 111 -13.13 -11.76 5.29
CA SER A 111 -12.99 -11.34 6.68
C SER A 111 -14.34 -11.00 7.38
N ASP A 112 -14.23 -10.45 8.58
CA ASP A 112 -15.34 -10.01 9.43
C ASP A 112 -15.00 -8.69 10.14
N ASN A 113 -15.92 -8.16 10.94
CA ASN A 113 -15.70 -6.91 11.66
C ASN A 113 -14.58 -6.98 12.72
N SER A 114 -14.19 -8.20 13.12
CA SER A 114 -13.12 -8.41 14.08
C SER A 114 -11.77 -7.99 13.49
N GLN A 115 -11.60 -7.95 12.16
CA GLN A 115 -10.37 -7.51 11.51
C GLN A 115 -9.88 -6.12 11.94
N PHE A 116 -10.79 -5.24 12.37
CA PHE A 116 -10.41 -3.89 12.80
C PHE A 116 -9.95 -3.82 14.27
N LYS A 117 -9.98 -4.95 14.99
CA LYS A 117 -9.40 -5.06 16.34
C LYS A 117 -7.87 -5.13 16.24
N PRO A 118 -7.15 -4.63 17.27
CA PRO A 118 -5.69 -4.76 17.34
C PRO A 118 -5.21 -6.19 17.11
N GLY A 119 -4.14 -6.36 16.32
CA GLY A 119 -3.57 -7.65 15.98
C GLY A 119 -4.37 -8.58 15.06
N GLN A 120 -5.56 -8.19 14.60
CA GLN A 120 -6.43 -9.04 13.74
C GLN A 120 -6.51 -8.58 12.29
N PHE A 121 -5.96 -7.40 11.96
CA PHE A 121 -6.02 -6.85 10.62
C PHE A 121 -5.10 -7.62 9.65
N THR A 122 -5.67 -8.18 8.59
CA THR A 122 -4.97 -9.04 7.62
C THR A 122 -4.40 -8.30 6.41
N GLY A 123 -4.54 -6.97 6.37
CA GLY A 123 -4.09 -6.14 5.27
C GLY A 123 -5.15 -5.94 4.19
N TRP A 124 -4.68 -5.59 2.99
CA TRP A 124 -5.49 -5.05 1.89
C TRP A 124 -5.44 -5.91 0.62
N PRO A 125 -5.61 -7.24 0.70
CA PRO A 125 -5.36 -8.12 -0.42
C PRO A 125 -6.28 -7.84 -1.61
N THR A 126 -5.75 -8.09 -2.80
CA THR A 126 -6.51 -8.19 -4.03
C THR A 126 -7.22 -9.54 -4.06
N HIS A 127 -8.50 -9.54 -4.41
CA HIS A 127 -9.29 -10.77 -4.55
C HIS A 127 -9.71 -10.98 -5.99
N ILE A 128 -9.55 -12.21 -6.47
CA ILE A 128 -10.16 -12.69 -7.72
C ILE A 128 -11.28 -13.64 -7.34
N ILE A 129 -12.50 -13.33 -7.78
CA ILE A 129 -13.71 -14.04 -7.43
C ILE A 129 -14.29 -14.62 -8.73
N PRO A 130 -14.28 -15.95 -8.92
CA PRO A 130 -14.87 -16.55 -10.11
C PRO A 130 -16.40 -16.35 -10.12
N ILE A 131 -16.95 -16.03 -11.28
CA ILE A 131 -18.38 -15.81 -11.50
C ILE A 131 -18.93 -16.95 -12.37
N SER A 132 -20.06 -17.52 -11.96
CA SER A 132 -20.75 -18.52 -12.78
C SER A 132 -21.38 -17.87 -14.02
N LYS A 133 -21.16 -18.47 -15.21
CA LYS A 133 -21.80 -18.02 -16.46
C LYS A 133 -23.33 -18.14 -16.45
N ASN A 134 -23.88 -18.99 -15.57
CA ASN A 134 -25.32 -19.20 -15.43
C ASN A 134 -26.02 -18.15 -14.55
N ASN A 135 -25.34 -17.05 -14.19
CA ASN A 135 -25.94 -15.99 -13.39
C ASN A 135 -27.00 -15.25 -14.21
N GLN A 136 -28.27 -15.54 -13.91
CA GLN A 136 -29.45 -14.94 -14.55
C GLN A 136 -29.82 -13.56 -13.99
N ASP A 137 -29.21 -13.14 -12.87
CA ASP A 137 -29.47 -11.85 -12.23
C ASP A 137 -28.95 -10.67 -13.05
N GLU A 138 -29.70 -9.58 -13.13
CA GLU A 138 -29.24 -8.37 -13.81
C GLU A 138 -28.06 -7.68 -13.08
N TYR A 139 -27.84 -7.97 -11.79
CA TYR A 139 -26.86 -7.28 -10.95
C TYR A 139 -26.02 -8.19 -10.03
N ILE A 140 -24.78 -7.77 -9.76
CA ILE A 140 -23.91 -8.29 -8.70
C ILE A 140 -23.86 -7.26 -7.58
N TYR A 141 -24.02 -7.71 -6.32
CA TYR A 141 -24.07 -6.84 -5.15
C TYR A 141 -22.83 -7.00 -4.27
N PHE A 142 -22.24 -5.87 -3.89
CA PHE A 142 -21.11 -5.78 -2.98
C PHE A 142 -21.56 -5.14 -1.69
N TYR A 143 -21.40 -5.87 -0.59
CA TYR A 143 -21.55 -5.34 0.76
C TYR A 143 -20.17 -5.01 1.31
N LEU A 144 -19.95 -3.73 1.61
CA LEU A 144 -18.67 -3.18 2.06
C LEU A 144 -18.83 -2.56 3.44
N TYR A 145 -18.01 -2.97 4.39
CA TYR A 145 -17.93 -2.35 5.72
C TYR A 145 -16.48 -1.95 6.02
N THR A 146 -16.27 -0.72 6.51
CA THR A 146 -14.94 -0.20 6.84
C THR A 146 -14.98 0.71 8.06
N LYS A 147 -13.94 0.64 8.90
CA LYS A 147 -13.68 1.59 9.99
C LYS A 147 -12.65 2.67 9.61
N MET A 148 -12.37 2.81 8.33
CA MET A 148 -11.31 3.63 7.78
C MET A 148 -11.85 4.48 6.64
N ASP A 149 -11.23 5.64 6.45
CA ASP A 149 -11.46 6.42 5.24
C ASP A 149 -10.71 5.75 4.09
N VAL A 150 -11.45 5.18 3.15
CA VAL A 150 -10.88 4.39 2.05
C VAL A 150 -11.56 4.71 0.74
N LEU A 151 -10.80 4.65 -0.35
CA LEU A 151 -11.33 4.81 -1.69
C LEU A 151 -12.26 3.62 -2.03
N LEU A 152 -13.31 3.87 -2.80
CA LEU A 152 -14.16 2.83 -3.35
C LEU A 152 -13.30 1.80 -4.10
N PRO A 153 -13.48 0.48 -3.84
CA PRO A 153 -12.62 -0.51 -4.45
C PRO A 153 -12.73 -0.48 -5.98
N THR A 154 -11.59 -0.61 -6.64
CA THR A 154 -11.57 -0.78 -8.09
C THR A 154 -11.97 -2.22 -8.38
N ILE A 155 -13.17 -2.36 -8.95
CA ILE A 155 -13.72 -3.62 -9.43
C ILE A 155 -13.40 -3.68 -10.93
N VAL A 156 -12.80 -4.79 -11.36
CA VAL A 156 -12.51 -5.08 -12.76
C VAL A 156 -13.07 -6.46 -13.07
N ILE A 157 -13.76 -6.60 -14.19
CA ILE A 157 -14.34 -7.86 -14.64
C ILE A 157 -13.71 -8.21 -15.98
N ASP A 158 -13.15 -9.41 -16.06
CA ASP A 158 -12.60 -9.95 -17.30
C ASP A 158 -12.50 -11.48 -17.16
N GLU A 159 -11.95 -12.15 -18.16
CA GLU A 159 -11.54 -13.55 -18.06
C GLU A 159 -10.48 -13.71 -16.96
N GLU A 160 -10.64 -14.73 -16.13
CA GLU A 160 -9.76 -14.98 -14.98
C GLU A 160 -8.26 -14.96 -15.36
N ILE A 161 -7.91 -15.60 -16.47
CA ILE A 161 -6.53 -15.67 -16.98
C ILE A 161 -6.01 -14.28 -17.35
N LYS A 162 -6.83 -13.43 -17.98
CA LYS A 162 -6.44 -12.06 -18.35
C LYS A 162 -6.27 -11.17 -17.13
N LEU A 163 -7.09 -11.34 -16.11
CA LEU A 163 -6.93 -10.63 -14.83
C LEU A 163 -5.59 -11.00 -14.17
N ILE A 164 -5.25 -12.28 -14.14
CA ILE A 164 -3.96 -12.75 -13.61
C ILE A 164 -2.81 -12.19 -14.46
N GLU A 165 -2.86 -12.34 -15.78
CA GLU A 165 -1.84 -11.82 -16.71
C GLU A 165 -1.62 -10.32 -16.50
N ASN A 166 -2.68 -9.55 -16.39
CA ASN A 166 -2.61 -8.11 -16.14
C ASN A 166 -1.97 -7.80 -14.77
N ILE A 167 -2.30 -8.55 -13.72
CA ILE A 167 -1.62 -8.38 -12.43
C ILE A 167 -0.11 -8.61 -12.58
N PHE A 168 0.31 -9.66 -13.28
CA PHE A 168 1.73 -9.90 -13.49
C PHE A 168 2.39 -8.79 -14.33
N LEU A 169 1.84 -8.47 -15.50
CA LEU A 169 2.45 -7.49 -16.40
C LEU A 169 2.53 -6.09 -15.81
N THR A 170 1.48 -5.62 -15.13
CA THR A 170 1.50 -4.28 -14.50
C THR A 170 2.42 -4.23 -13.28
N ASN A 171 2.56 -5.33 -12.52
CA ASN A 171 3.30 -5.31 -11.26
C ASN A 171 4.70 -5.94 -11.34
N LEU A 172 5.12 -6.44 -12.52
CA LEU A 172 6.45 -6.99 -12.74
C LEU A 172 7.55 -5.94 -12.56
N PRO A 173 7.45 -4.70 -13.10
CA PRO A 173 8.49 -3.69 -12.87
C PRO A 173 8.75 -3.38 -11.38
N PRO A 174 7.75 -3.07 -10.53
CA PRO A 174 8.00 -2.86 -9.10
C PRO A 174 8.48 -4.14 -8.38
N PHE A 175 8.13 -5.32 -8.90
CA PHE A 175 8.65 -6.59 -8.38
C PHE A 175 10.14 -6.78 -8.69
N ILE A 176 10.61 -6.33 -9.85
CA ILE A 176 12.05 -6.34 -10.18
C ILE A 176 12.81 -5.39 -9.24
N ILE A 177 12.28 -4.20 -8.96
CA ILE A 177 12.88 -3.24 -8.01
C ILE A 177 13.01 -3.87 -6.62
N THR A 178 11.99 -4.63 -6.21
CA THR A 178 12.00 -5.40 -4.96
C THR A 178 13.19 -6.35 -4.91
N GLY A 179 13.37 -7.17 -5.95
CA GLY A 179 14.49 -8.10 -6.06
C GLY A 179 15.85 -7.41 -6.02
N ILE A 180 16.00 -6.30 -6.76
CA ILE A 180 17.24 -5.49 -6.75
C ILE A 180 17.52 -4.92 -5.36
N SER A 181 16.51 -4.38 -4.68
CA SER A 181 16.65 -3.78 -3.35
C SER A 181 17.10 -4.82 -2.32
N LEU A 182 16.49 -6.00 -2.32
CA LEU A 182 16.88 -7.10 -1.43
C LEU A 182 18.29 -7.61 -1.74
N PHE A 183 18.64 -7.73 -3.03
CA PHE A 183 19.98 -8.14 -3.44
C PHE A 183 21.06 -7.15 -2.99
N LEU A 184 20.80 -5.85 -3.14
CA LEU A 184 21.68 -4.78 -2.64
C LEU A 184 21.81 -4.83 -1.12
N GLY A 185 20.69 -5.00 -0.41
CA GLY A 185 20.67 -5.19 1.03
C GLY A 185 21.61 -6.32 1.44
N LEU A 186 21.46 -7.50 0.84
CA LEU A 186 22.33 -8.64 1.10
C LEU A 186 23.81 -8.35 0.80
N GLY A 187 24.11 -7.67 -0.32
CA GLY A 187 25.46 -7.23 -0.65
C GLY A 187 26.07 -6.32 0.42
N PHE A 188 25.30 -5.37 0.95
CA PHE A 188 25.74 -4.50 2.04
C PHE A 188 25.88 -5.23 3.36
N LEU A 189 25.06 -6.24 3.64
CA LEU A 189 25.23 -7.10 4.82
C LEU A 189 26.55 -7.86 4.75
N ILE A 190 26.88 -8.45 3.60
CA ILE A 190 28.16 -9.12 3.37
C ILE A 190 29.32 -8.12 3.53
N ALA A 191 29.20 -6.91 2.94
CA ALA A 191 30.21 -5.87 3.06
C ALA A 191 30.42 -5.44 4.52
N PHE A 192 29.36 -5.34 5.32
CA PHE A 192 29.44 -5.06 6.75
C PHE A 192 30.22 -6.14 7.50
N PHE A 193 29.97 -7.42 7.22
CA PHE A 193 30.72 -8.51 7.85
C PHE A 193 32.21 -8.52 7.47
N LEU A 194 32.56 -8.08 6.25
CA LEU A 194 33.94 -7.94 5.78
C LEU A 194 34.64 -6.69 6.31
N ARG A 195 33.89 -5.62 6.60
CA ARG A 195 34.39 -4.31 7.06
C ARG A 195 33.62 -3.86 8.30
N ARG A 196 33.74 -4.64 9.39
CA ARG A 196 32.93 -4.50 10.61
C ARG A 196 33.01 -3.12 11.27
N ASP A 197 34.05 -2.35 10.99
CA ASP A 197 34.26 -1.02 11.55
C ASP A 197 33.43 0.08 10.86
N ASP A 198 32.84 -0.22 9.69
CA ASP A 198 32.10 0.74 8.90
C ASP A 198 30.58 0.52 8.98
N PHE A 199 29.96 1.18 9.96
CA PHE A 199 28.50 1.18 10.16
C PHE A 199 27.71 1.71 8.96
N MET A 200 28.36 2.35 7.98
CA MET A 200 27.72 2.75 6.72
C MET A 200 27.10 1.53 6.01
N TYR A 201 27.78 0.38 5.99
CA TYR A 201 27.24 -0.81 5.33
C TYR A 201 25.99 -1.37 6.04
N LEU A 202 25.99 -1.37 7.38
CA LEU A 202 24.81 -1.78 8.15
C LEU A 202 23.61 -0.85 7.92
N SER A 203 23.88 0.45 7.79
CA SER A 203 22.85 1.46 7.50
C SER A 203 22.18 1.22 6.14
N LEU A 204 22.99 0.95 5.10
CA LEU A 204 22.51 0.65 3.76
C LEU A 204 21.78 -0.69 3.72
N PHE A 205 22.27 -1.72 4.40
CA PHE A 205 21.54 -2.99 4.55
C PHE A 205 20.14 -2.76 5.14
N THR A 206 20.05 -2.00 6.23
CA THR A 206 18.77 -1.73 6.92
C THR A 206 17.80 -1.00 5.99
N PHE A 207 18.28 0.02 5.26
CA PHE A 207 17.47 0.79 4.32
C PHE A 207 16.98 -0.05 3.14
N PHE A 208 17.90 -0.69 2.40
CA PHE A 208 17.54 -1.45 1.18
C PHE A 208 16.70 -2.68 1.49
N THR A 209 16.99 -3.36 2.60
CA THR A 209 16.19 -4.52 3.02
C THR A 209 14.82 -4.07 3.53
N GLY A 210 14.72 -2.95 4.26
CA GLY A 210 13.46 -2.37 4.69
C GLY A 210 12.55 -2.02 3.51
N ILE A 211 13.08 -1.27 2.54
CA ILE A 211 12.32 -0.91 1.32
C ILE A 211 11.99 -2.16 0.51
N GLY A 212 12.95 -3.08 0.32
CA GLY A 212 12.74 -4.30 -0.44
C GLY A 212 11.64 -5.18 0.16
N ILE A 213 11.65 -5.41 1.47
CA ILE A 213 10.60 -6.17 2.14
C ILE A 213 9.26 -5.44 2.04
N TRP A 214 9.22 -4.12 2.27
CA TRP A 214 7.99 -3.36 2.16
C TRP A 214 7.38 -3.42 0.75
N LEU A 215 8.19 -3.16 -0.29
CA LEU A 215 7.78 -3.26 -1.70
C LEU A 215 7.29 -4.66 -2.06
N PHE A 216 7.96 -5.70 -1.53
CA PHE A 216 7.51 -7.08 -1.71
C PHE A 216 6.10 -7.27 -1.14
N GLN A 217 5.85 -6.82 0.09
CA GLN A 217 4.57 -7.05 0.77
C GLN A 217 3.38 -6.37 0.10
N ILE A 218 3.58 -5.14 -0.42
CA ILE A 218 2.52 -4.36 -1.09
C ILE A 218 2.31 -4.75 -2.55
N ASN A 219 3.21 -5.53 -3.15
CA ASN A 219 3.12 -5.92 -4.55
C ASN A 219 2.05 -7.01 -4.74
N PRO A 220 1.04 -6.83 -5.62
CA PRO A 220 0.00 -7.84 -5.87
C PRO A 220 0.53 -9.22 -6.30
N ILE A 221 1.71 -9.31 -6.93
CA ILE A 221 2.34 -10.58 -7.30
C ILE A 221 2.69 -11.38 -6.03
N SER A 222 3.15 -10.73 -4.96
CA SER A 222 3.50 -11.43 -3.72
C SER A 222 2.29 -12.00 -2.99
N GLU A 223 1.11 -11.43 -3.19
CA GLU A 223 -0.16 -11.88 -2.61
C GLU A 223 -0.56 -13.28 -3.09
N TYR A 224 -0.11 -13.70 -4.28
CA TYR A 224 -0.32 -15.07 -4.77
C TYR A 224 0.52 -16.10 -4.01
N PHE A 225 1.69 -15.70 -3.51
CA PHE A 225 2.60 -16.60 -2.80
C PHE A 225 2.39 -16.60 -1.29
N ILE A 226 1.87 -15.49 -0.74
CA ILE A 226 1.72 -15.28 0.70
C ILE A 226 0.26 -15.05 1.04
N THR A 227 -0.29 -15.96 1.84
CA THR A 227 -1.65 -15.84 2.35
C THR A 227 -1.82 -14.59 3.22
N PRO A 228 -2.97 -13.88 3.11
CA PRO A 228 -3.26 -12.75 3.99
C PRO A 228 -3.23 -13.19 5.46
N SER A 229 -2.42 -12.50 6.26
CA SER A 229 -2.20 -12.82 7.67
C SER A 229 -1.83 -11.55 8.42
N PRO A 230 -2.22 -11.38 9.71
CA PRO A 230 -1.77 -10.24 10.50
C PRO A 230 -0.24 -10.14 10.61
N TRP A 231 0.46 -11.28 10.49
CA TRP A 231 1.92 -11.30 10.45
C TRP A 231 2.48 -10.65 9.19
N LYS A 232 1.80 -10.80 8.05
CA LYS A 232 2.20 -10.16 6.78
C LYS A 232 2.26 -8.64 6.95
N LEU A 233 1.21 -8.05 7.52
CA LEU A 233 1.12 -6.62 7.79
C LEU A 233 2.20 -6.15 8.78
N ARG A 234 2.46 -6.93 9.84
CA ARG A 234 3.51 -6.61 10.81
C ARG A 234 4.89 -6.57 10.16
N VAL A 235 5.19 -7.51 9.28
CA VAL A 235 6.46 -7.51 8.53
C VAL A 235 6.54 -6.31 7.59
N GLU A 236 5.46 -5.99 6.88
CA GLU A 236 5.35 -4.81 6.02
C GLU A 236 5.65 -3.52 6.77
N TYR A 237 4.98 -3.29 7.90
CA TYR A 237 5.10 -2.04 8.66
C TYR A 237 6.42 -1.95 9.41
N PHE A 238 6.96 -3.08 9.87
CA PHE A 238 8.28 -3.09 10.50
C PHE A 238 9.35 -2.68 9.48
N ALA A 239 9.29 -3.25 8.29
CA ALA A 239 10.20 -2.93 7.20
C ALA A 239 10.07 -1.45 6.77
N LEU A 240 8.84 -0.95 6.64
CA LEU A 240 8.56 0.46 6.36
C LEU A 240 9.11 1.39 7.44
N TYR A 241 8.85 1.11 8.72
CA TYR A 241 9.22 2.00 9.83
C TYR A 241 10.72 1.95 10.14
N MET A 242 11.40 0.83 9.85
CA MET A 242 12.86 0.72 9.99
C MET A 242 13.62 1.32 8.81
N SER A 243 13.00 1.45 7.64
CA SER A 243 13.63 2.07 6.45
C SER A 243 14.20 3.48 6.73
N PRO A 244 13.47 4.44 7.31
CA PRO A 244 14.02 5.76 7.63
C PRO A 244 15.15 5.70 8.66
N VAL A 245 15.17 4.72 9.57
CA VAL A 245 16.28 4.52 10.52
C VAL A 245 17.57 4.20 9.79
N GLY A 246 17.52 3.28 8.80
CA GLY A 246 18.66 2.95 7.94
C GLY A 246 19.14 4.14 7.12
N ALA A 247 18.21 4.87 6.49
CA ALA A 247 18.53 6.08 5.73
C ALA A 247 19.22 7.15 6.58
N LEU A 248 18.70 7.39 7.79
CA LEU A 248 19.22 8.37 8.74
C LEU A 248 20.63 8.03 9.22
N LEU A 249 20.87 6.75 9.54
CA LEU A 249 22.20 6.25 9.90
C LEU A 249 23.19 6.48 8.78
N PHE A 250 22.77 6.21 7.54
CA PHE A 250 23.62 6.41 6.37
C PHE A 250 23.98 7.88 6.20
N ILE A 251 22.99 8.78 6.25
CA ILE A 251 23.22 10.21 6.09
C ILE A 251 24.13 10.76 7.21
N GLU A 252 23.97 10.29 8.46
CA GLU A 252 24.83 10.67 9.59
C GLU A 252 26.30 10.28 9.37
N SER A 253 26.56 9.18 8.67
CA SER A 253 27.93 8.74 8.32
C SER A 253 28.59 9.59 7.22
N VAL A 254 27.78 10.24 6.37
CA VAL A 254 28.27 11.01 5.21
C VAL A 254 28.38 12.51 5.52
N LEU A 255 27.49 13.06 6.36
CA LEU A 255 27.44 14.49 6.65
C LEU A 255 28.39 14.93 7.78
N PRO A 256 28.77 16.23 7.82
CA PRO A 256 29.64 16.76 8.88
C PRO A 256 29.00 16.73 10.27
N SER A 257 29.82 16.52 11.31
CA SER A 257 29.40 16.24 12.70
C SER A 257 28.39 17.21 13.33
N ARG A 258 28.37 18.49 12.92
CA ARG A 258 27.42 19.48 13.48
C ARG A 258 25.95 19.20 13.12
N LEU A 259 25.69 18.56 11.97
CA LEU A 259 24.32 18.22 11.55
C LEU A 259 23.83 16.88 12.15
N ASN A 260 24.75 16.10 12.73
CA ASN A 260 24.47 14.75 13.22
C ASN A 260 23.53 14.74 14.42
N VAL A 261 23.44 15.84 15.20
CA VAL A 261 22.51 15.91 16.34
C VAL A 261 21.07 15.80 15.88
N ILE A 262 20.67 16.56 14.84
CA ILE A 262 19.30 16.54 14.32
C ILE A 262 18.97 15.17 13.71
N LEU A 263 19.90 14.62 12.90
CA LEU A 263 19.74 13.31 12.28
C LEU A 263 19.61 12.19 13.32
N ARG A 264 20.42 12.25 14.38
CA ARG A 264 20.38 11.29 15.49
C ARG A 264 19.08 11.37 16.28
N THR A 265 18.56 12.58 16.53
CA THR A 265 17.26 12.77 17.17
C THR A 265 16.14 12.16 16.33
N LEU A 266 16.11 12.44 15.03
CA LEU A 266 15.12 11.86 14.11
C LEU A 266 15.24 10.33 14.03
N ARG A 267 16.47 9.81 14.05
CA ARG A 267 16.73 8.36 14.03
C ARG A 267 16.12 7.68 15.25
N TYR A 268 16.39 8.22 16.44
CA TYR A 268 15.81 7.69 17.67
C TYR A 268 14.31 7.87 17.72
N PHE A 269 13.78 8.99 17.19
CA PHE A 269 12.35 9.18 17.06
C PHE A 269 11.69 8.05 16.25
N PHE A 270 12.19 7.74 15.04
CA PHE A 270 11.63 6.64 14.24
C PHE A 270 11.82 5.28 14.89
N LEU A 271 12.97 5.04 15.54
CA LEU A 271 13.20 3.79 16.26
C LEU A 271 12.21 3.61 17.42
N ILE A 272 12.02 4.63 18.24
CA ILE A 272 11.06 4.65 19.35
C ILE A 272 9.64 4.53 18.81
N TYR A 273 9.32 5.20 17.71
CA TYR A 273 8.02 5.11 17.05
C TYR A 273 7.71 3.68 16.63
N THR A 274 8.66 2.99 16.00
CA THR A 274 8.53 1.57 15.63
C THR A 274 8.26 0.72 16.87
N ILE A 275 9.12 0.83 17.89
CA ILE A 275 8.98 0.02 19.11
C ILE A 275 7.65 0.28 19.80
N ALA A 276 7.24 1.54 19.92
CA ALA A 276 5.99 1.94 20.56
C ALA A 276 4.76 1.44 19.78
N SER A 277 4.74 1.61 18.45
CA SER A 277 3.63 1.19 17.60
C SER A 277 3.40 -0.32 17.68
N PHE A 278 4.47 -1.11 17.61
CA PHE A 278 4.39 -2.56 17.75
C PHE A 278 4.01 -2.99 19.17
N SER A 279 4.56 -2.33 20.19
CA SER A 279 4.20 -2.64 21.59
C SER A 279 2.70 -2.40 21.85
N LEU A 280 2.12 -1.34 21.28
CA LEU A 280 0.70 -1.04 21.41
C LEU A 280 -0.19 -2.04 20.65
N ASP A 281 0.23 -2.53 19.48
CA ASP A 281 -0.49 -3.58 18.73
C ASP A 281 -0.43 -4.92 19.46
N PHE A 282 0.75 -5.33 19.94
CA PHE A 282 0.92 -6.57 20.69
C PHE A 282 0.20 -6.55 22.05
N ALA A 283 0.12 -5.40 22.71
CA ALA A 283 -0.66 -5.23 23.93
C ALA A 283 -2.18 -5.20 23.69
N GLY A 284 -2.62 -5.19 22.43
CA GLY A 284 -4.05 -5.15 22.07
C GLY A 284 -4.71 -3.80 22.33
N ILE A 285 -3.93 -2.73 22.52
CA ILE A 285 -4.42 -1.39 22.89
C ILE A 285 -4.78 -0.58 21.64
N PHE A 286 -3.91 -0.62 20.62
CA PHE A 286 -4.05 0.22 19.44
C PHE A 286 -3.68 -0.56 18.18
N PRO A 287 -4.53 -0.59 17.13
CA PRO A 287 -4.25 -1.40 15.95
C PRO A 287 -3.16 -0.76 15.09
N LEU A 288 -2.23 -1.59 14.60
CA LEU A 288 -1.05 -1.12 13.86
C LEU A 288 -1.39 -0.29 12.61
N TRP A 289 -2.46 -0.62 11.87
CA TRP A 289 -2.85 0.15 10.67
C TRP A 289 -3.15 1.63 10.95
N LYS A 290 -3.58 1.98 12.17
CA LYS A 290 -3.84 3.39 12.56
C LYS A 290 -2.57 4.19 12.77
N THR A 291 -1.41 3.55 12.98
CA THR A 291 -0.13 4.25 13.14
C THR A 291 0.49 4.63 11.80
N LEU A 292 -0.08 4.21 10.67
CA LEU A 292 0.46 4.54 9.35
C LEU A 292 0.35 6.04 9.02
N ILE A 293 -0.83 6.64 9.16
CA ILE A 293 -1.04 8.06 8.82
C ILE A 293 -0.12 8.99 9.66
N PRO A 294 -0.02 8.85 10.99
CA PRO A 294 0.92 9.66 11.76
C PRO A 294 2.37 9.42 11.33
N PHE A 295 2.75 8.18 11.02
CA PHE A 295 4.09 7.86 10.51
C PHE A 295 4.37 8.60 9.20
N ASP A 296 3.46 8.58 8.24
CA ASP A 296 3.62 9.25 6.94
C ASP A 296 3.80 10.77 7.10
N ILE A 297 3.05 11.39 8.02
CA ILE A 297 3.20 12.82 8.35
C ILE A 297 4.59 13.11 8.91
N PHE A 298 5.05 12.30 9.87
CA PHE A 298 6.38 12.47 10.45
C PHE A 298 7.50 12.19 9.44
N LEU A 299 7.31 11.20 8.57
CA LEU A 299 8.22 10.88 7.48
C LEU A 299 8.33 12.05 6.50
N LEU A 300 7.20 12.63 6.09
CA LEU A 300 7.16 13.79 5.20
C LEU A 300 7.90 15.00 5.82
N PHE A 301 7.65 15.29 7.10
CA PHE A 301 8.34 16.37 7.80
C PHE A 301 9.84 16.10 7.91
N SER A 302 10.22 14.86 8.19
CA SER A 302 11.62 14.44 8.27
C SER A 302 12.32 14.56 6.92
N ILE A 303 11.64 14.15 5.84
CA ILE A 303 12.11 14.31 4.45
C ILE A 303 12.42 15.79 4.15
N PHE A 304 11.56 16.72 4.59
CA PHE A 304 11.80 18.15 4.40
C PHE A 304 13.05 18.63 5.14
N ILE A 305 13.22 18.21 6.41
CA ILE A 305 14.43 18.49 7.19
C ILE A 305 15.66 17.90 6.47
N PHE A 306 15.59 16.67 5.97
CA PHE A 306 16.69 16.02 5.26
C PHE A 306 17.08 16.78 4.02
N MET A 307 16.12 17.24 3.23
CA MET A 307 16.39 18.02 2.03
C MET A 307 17.21 19.28 2.35
N ILE A 308 16.82 20.01 3.41
CA ILE A 308 17.55 21.21 3.87
C ILE A 308 18.98 20.85 4.30
N LEU A 309 19.14 19.81 5.13
CA LEU A 309 20.44 19.40 5.65
C LEU A 309 21.39 18.93 4.55
N ILE A 310 20.86 18.20 3.57
CA ILE A 310 21.62 17.68 2.44
C ILE A 310 22.07 18.81 1.51
N ILE A 311 21.19 19.77 1.19
CA ILE A 311 21.55 20.96 0.40
C ILE A 311 22.68 21.72 1.10
N TYR A 312 22.55 21.97 2.40
CA TYR A 312 23.58 22.64 3.19
C TYR A 312 24.91 21.86 3.21
N GLY A 313 24.85 20.54 3.41
CA GLY A 313 26.01 19.65 3.39
C GLY A 313 26.72 19.60 2.04
N THR A 314 25.97 19.69 0.94
CA THR A 314 26.46 19.62 -0.45
C THR A 314 27.25 20.86 -0.84
N ILE A 315 26.81 22.03 -0.38
CA ILE A 315 27.51 23.30 -0.60
C ILE A 315 28.91 23.26 0.04
N LYS A 316 29.06 22.52 1.15
CA LYS A 316 30.32 22.40 1.90
C LYS A 316 31.10 21.10 1.66
N GLY A 317 30.52 20.14 0.95
CA GLY A 317 31.02 18.76 0.85
C GLY A 317 31.88 18.46 -0.38
N LYS A 318 32.56 17.30 -0.32
CA LYS A 318 33.33 16.72 -1.44
C LYS A 318 32.42 16.26 -2.59
N TRP A 319 32.98 16.03 -3.78
CA TRP A 319 32.23 15.66 -4.99
C TRP A 319 31.35 14.41 -4.81
N GLU A 320 31.80 13.44 -4.02
CA GLU A 320 31.09 12.21 -3.69
C GLU A 320 29.78 12.50 -2.94
N ALA A 321 29.80 13.46 -2.01
CA ALA A 321 28.61 13.89 -1.28
C ALA A 321 27.60 14.57 -2.23
N ARG A 322 28.08 15.31 -3.24
CA ARG A 322 27.19 15.98 -4.22
C ARG A 322 26.44 14.99 -5.11
N LEU A 323 27.12 13.95 -5.58
CA LEU A 323 26.49 12.87 -6.35
C LEU A 323 25.41 12.15 -5.54
N LEU A 324 25.71 11.89 -4.27
CA LEU A 324 24.77 11.23 -3.37
C LEU A 324 23.55 12.11 -3.08
N THR A 325 23.77 13.40 -2.89
CA THR A 325 22.70 14.40 -2.76
C THR A 325 21.76 14.41 -3.93
N ILE A 326 22.27 14.39 -5.17
CA ILE A 326 21.42 14.41 -6.36
C ILE A 326 20.48 13.20 -6.35
N GLY A 327 21.02 12.00 -6.14
CA GLY A 327 20.19 10.78 -6.05
C GLY A 327 19.16 10.85 -4.93
N LEU A 328 19.53 11.39 -3.76
CA LEU A 328 18.63 11.46 -2.61
C LEU A 328 17.56 12.54 -2.76
N VAL A 329 17.88 13.69 -3.37
CA VAL A 329 16.91 14.74 -3.71
C VAL A 329 15.91 14.22 -4.74
N THR A 330 16.36 13.48 -5.75
CA THR A 330 15.45 12.82 -6.72
C THR A 330 14.52 11.83 -6.04
N LEU A 331 15.05 10.97 -5.16
CA LEU A 331 14.25 9.99 -4.41
C LEU A 331 13.22 10.68 -3.51
N VAL A 332 13.63 11.75 -2.82
CA VAL A 332 12.74 12.57 -2.00
C VAL A 332 11.64 13.23 -2.84
N GLY A 333 11.96 13.72 -4.04
CA GLY A 333 10.98 14.29 -4.95
C GLY A 333 9.87 13.31 -5.30
N PHE A 334 10.24 12.05 -5.58
CA PHE A 334 9.27 10.98 -5.81
C PHE A 334 8.47 10.63 -4.55
N ALA A 335 9.13 10.52 -3.39
CA ALA A 335 8.43 10.25 -2.13
C ALA A 335 7.40 11.33 -1.78
N ILE A 336 7.72 12.61 -2.02
CA ILE A 336 6.78 13.72 -1.84
C ILE A 336 5.60 13.59 -2.81
N HIS A 337 5.86 13.31 -4.09
CA HIS A 337 4.80 13.08 -5.08
C HIS A 337 3.86 11.95 -4.62
N ASP A 338 4.40 10.81 -4.20
CA ASP A 338 3.61 9.65 -3.79
C ASP A 338 2.76 9.96 -2.54
N ILE A 339 3.34 10.63 -1.54
CA ILE A 339 2.61 11.06 -0.34
C ILE A 339 1.49 12.06 -0.71
N LEU A 340 1.75 13.00 -1.62
CA LEU A 340 0.75 13.97 -2.08
C LEU A 340 -0.40 13.32 -2.84
N VAL A 341 -0.12 12.26 -3.61
CA VAL A 341 -1.16 11.43 -4.27
C VAL A 341 -1.97 10.68 -3.21
N VAL A 342 -1.32 10.09 -2.21
CA VAL A 342 -1.99 9.33 -1.12
C VAL A 342 -2.89 10.24 -0.27
N ILE A 343 -2.44 11.45 0.06
CA ILE A 343 -3.22 12.44 0.82
C ILE A 343 -4.34 13.06 -0.04
N GLY A 344 -4.34 12.81 -1.36
CA GLY A 344 -5.37 13.29 -2.29
C GLY A 344 -5.19 14.75 -2.71
N VAL A 345 -3.99 15.32 -2.54
CA VAL A 345 -3.64 16.68 -3.01
C VAL A 345 -3.38 16.68 -4.52
N LEU A 346 -2.71 15.64 -5.02
CA LEU A 346 -2.48 15.44 -6.45
C LEU A 346 -3.46 14.41 -7.01
N GLN A 347 -4.14 14.77 -8.09
CA GLN A 347 -4.92 13.83 -8.88
C GLN A 347 -3.97 13.09 -9.82
N THR A 348 -4.00 11.75 -9.83
CA THR A 348 -3.31 10.98 -10.87
C THR A 348 -3.95 11.34 -12.22
N PRO A 349 -3.16 11.69 -13.26
CA PRO A 349 -3.71 11.84 -14.60
C PRO A 349 -4.44 10.56 -14.99
N ASP A 350 -5.59 10.74 -15.64
CA ASP A 350 -6.47 9.66 -16.11
C ASP A 350 -5.78 8.74 -17.10
#